data_AF-A0A445KPW6-F1
#
_entry.id   AF-A0A445KPW6-F1
#
_cell.length_a   1.000
_cell.length_b   1.000
_cell.length_c   1.000
_cell.angle_alpha   90.00
_cell.angle_beta   90.00
_cell.angle_gamma   90.00
#
_symmetry.space_group_name_H-M   'P 1'
#
loop_
_entity.id
_entity.type
_entity.pdbx_description
1 polymer ?
#
loop_
_entity_poly.entity_id
_entity_poly.type
_entity_poly.pdbx_seq_one_letter_code
_entity_poly.pdbx_strand_id
1 'polypeptide(L)'
;MGGGGRGGRSRTQRKHFRQSRENVWKRSKSDPDPSSTENNPAWTPFATENAAFDFYYKEQGIVDLQYWDQFVALLRTPLPATFRINSSSQFSDDLRSQLENDFVHSLRDEVVEGGETEAIRPLLWYPGNFAWHSNFSRMQLRKNQTLERFHEFLKLENEIGNITRQEAVSMVPPLFLDVHSDHFVLDMCAAPGSKTFQLLEIIHQSSKAGSLPDGMVIANDLDVQRCNLLIHQTKRMCTANLIVTNHEAQHFPGCRLNRNYERMELDHNIGQLLFDRVLCDVPCSGDGTLRKAPDLWRKWNTGMGHGLHSLQVLIAMRGLSLLKIGGRMVYSTCSMNPIENEAVVAEVLRRCGGSVKLVDVSSELSQLIRQPGLKRWKIYDKGTWLVSYKDVPKYRRSVILSSMFPSGRGHHDLVDSSCSVDPEGITNGINGNAGDGVQAVENPVMSESAAEVCDFPLEHCMRILPHDQNTGAFFIAVLQKVSPLPAITEQTKKKIDEQYVEPANQSLNDAQVPQITSPESTHEEVLNAVSEENVDDNEPITEDLEVGPVTCEEQNSKETREPDNVQNTTKRVPETVIQIM
;
A
#
# COMPACT_ATOMS: atom_id res chain seq x y z
N MET A 1 30.82 13.05 62.12
CA MET A 1 29.87 11.96 62.37
C MET A 1 28.49 12.46 61.90
N GLY A 2 27.70 11.79 61.05
CA GLY A 2 27.92 10.58 60.24
C GLY A 2 26.60 10.18 59.52
N GLY A 3 26.64 9.84 58.23
CA GLY A 3 25.47 9.47 57.39
C GLY A 3 24.59 10.67 56.96
N GLY A 4 24.09 10.84 55.73
CA GLY A 4 23.97 9.97 54.54
C GLY A 4 22.48 9.82 54.16
N GLY A 5 21.97 10.09 52.95
CA GLY A 5 22.57 10.51 51.68
C GLY A 5 21.57 11.27 50.76
N ARG A 6 21.86 11.35 49.45
CA ARG A 6 21.32 12.36 48.50
C ARG A 6 19.92 12.08 47.90
N GLY A 7 19.11 13.15 47.74
CA GLY A 7 18.67 13.63 46.41
C GLY A 7 17.22 13.41 45.93
N GLY A 8 16.64 14.45 45.29
CA GLY A 8 15.35 14.43 44.57
C GLY A 8 14.67 15.82 44.51
N ARG A 9 15.09 16.79 43.68
CA ARG A 9 14.88 16.95 42.22
C ARG A 9 13.41 16.93 41.75
N SER A 10 12.83 18.13 41.64
CA SER A 10 11.77 18.44 40.66
C SER A 10 12.35 18.40 39.23
N ARG A 11 11.72 17.64 38.33
CA ARG A 11 11.61 17.95 36.89
C ARG A 11 10.60 17.04 36.19
N THR A 12 9.77 17.63 35.33
CA THR A 12 8.80 16.97 34.47
C THR A 12 9.44 15.97 33.49
N GLN A 13 8.64 15.00 33.03
CA GLN A 13 9.13 13.73 32.48
C GLN A 13 9.78 13.81 31.07
N ARG A 14 11.09 14.07 31.00
CA ARG A 14 11.93 13.47 29.94
C ARG A 14 12.16 11.99 30.28
N LYS A 15 11.24 11.09 29.92
CA LYS A 15 11.34 9.66 30.33
C LYS A 15 10.96 8.58 29.30
N HIS A 16 11.12 8.84 28.00
CA HIS A 16 10.94 7.80 26.96
C HIS A 16 12.15 7.53 26.03
N PHE A 17 13.29 8.22 26.22
CA PHE A 17 14.49 8.05 25.38
C PHE A 17 15.60 7.15 25.99
N ARG A 18 15.25 6.27 26.94
CA ARG A 18 16.23 5.45 27.69
C ARG A 18 15.85 3.97 27.87
N GLN A 19 14.97 3.46 27.01
CA GLN A 19 14.79 2.01 26.84
C GLN A 19 15.13 1.65 25.40
N SER A 20 16.32 1.10 25.21
CA SER A 20 16.67 0.35 24.00
C SER A 20 15.83 -0.93 23.99
N ARG A 21 14.59 -0.85 23.49
CA ARG A 21 13.85 -2.06 23.11
C ARG A 21 14.71 -2.80 22.08
N GLU A 22 14.92 -4.09 22.31
CA GLU A 22 15.78 -4.90 21.45
C GLU A 22 15.28 -4.86 20.00
N ASN A 23 16.20 -4.60 19.08
CA ASN A 23 15.89 -4.71 17.66
C ASN A 23 15.59 -6.17 17.35
N VAL A 24 14.34 -6.48 16.96
CA VAL A 24 13.89 -7.82 16.52
C VAL A 24 14.72 -8.36 15.32
N TRP A 25 15.50 -7.49 14.67
CA TRP A 25 16.45 -7.82 13.60
C TRP A 25 17.91 -8.03 14.03
N LYS A 26 18.27 -7.76 15.29
CA LYS A 26 19.54 -8.19 15.88
C LYS A 26 19.33 -9.53 16.59
N ARG A 27 19.69 -10.63 15.93
CA ARG A 27 19.98 -11.87 16.67
C ARG A 27 21.08 -11.57 17.68
N SER A 28 20.82 -11.84 18.96
CA SER A 28 21.90 -12.02 19.93
C SER A 28 22.80 -13.14 19.42
N LYS A 29 24.07 -12.83 19.17
CA LYS A 29 25.08 -13.90 19.08
C LYS A 29 25.21 -14.46 20.48
N SER A 30 24.83 -15.72 20.67
CA SER A 30 25.32 -16.50 21.79
C SER A 30 26.84 -16.56 21.68
N ASP A 31 27.57 -16.23 22.75
CA ASP A 31 29.01 -16.46 22.80
C ASP A 31 29.30 -17.94 22.52
N PRO A 32 30.30 -18.27 21.69
CA PRO A 32 30.60 -19.66 21.36
C PRO A 32 31.15 -20.37 22.60
N ASP A 33 30.50 -21.48 22.98
CA ASP A 33 31.04 -22.42 23.94
C ASP A 33 32.38 -22.96 23.41
N PRO A 34 33.50 -22.81 24.14
CA PRO A 34 34.83 -23.20 23.66
C PRO A 34 35.02 -24.72 23.55
N SER A 35 33.98 -25.53 23.77
CA SER A 35 34.02 -27.00 23.69
C SER A 35 33.41 -27.62 22.43
N SER A 36 32.80 -26.85 21.52
CA SER A 36 32.14 -27.40 20.32
C SER A 36 32.96 -27.27 19.03
N THR A 37 33.91 -28.18 18.81
CA THR A 37 34.40 -28.50 17.46
C THR A 37 33.32 -29.22 16.64
N GLU A 38 33.27 -28.93 15.33
CA GLU A 38 32.42 -29.58 14.31
C GLU A 38 30.90 -29.30 14.34
N ASN A 39 30.50 -28.20 13.68
CA ASN A 39 29.58 -28.17 12.52
C ASN A 39 28.97 -26.77 12.38
N ASN A 40 29.62 -25.92 11.58
CA ASN A 40 29.02 -24.69 11.11
C ASN A 40 27.89 -25.08 10.13
N PRO A 41 26.59 -24.85 10.43
CA PRO A 41 25.52 -25.33 9.58
C PRO A 41 25.61 -24.61 8.23
N ALA A 42 25.93 -25.37 7.18
CA ALA A 42 25.97 -24.86 5.83
C ALA A 42 24.64 -24.17 5.52
N TRP A 43 24.70 -22.96 4.94
CA TRP A 43 23.50 -22.23 4.54
C TRP A 43 22.70 -23.09 3.57
N THR A 44 21.56 -23.59 4.04
CA THR A 44 20.61 -24.32 3.20
C THR A 44 19.79 -23.30 2.43
N PRO A 45 19.65 -23.45 1.09
CA PRO A 45 18.71 -22.65 0.33
C PRO A 45 17.31 -22.76 0.93
N PHE A 46 16.59 -21.63 0.99
CA PHE A 46 15.20 -21.64 1.43
C PHE A 46 14.38 -22.58 0.54
N ALA A 47 13.57 -23.46 1.14
CA ALA A 47 12.66 -24.31 0.40
C ALA A 47 11.64 -23.44 -0.34
N THR A 48 11.72 -23.41 -1.67
CA THR A 48 10.83 -22.64 -2.56
C THR A 48 9.65 -23.49 -3.06
N GLU A 49 9.19 -24.40 -2.20
CA GLU A 49 8.13 -25.37 -2.50
C GLU A 49 7.15 -25.45 -1.32
N ASN A 50 5.85 -25.59 -1.62
CA ASN A 50 4.83 -25.82 -0.60
C ASN A 50 3.65 -26.55 -1.24
N ALA A 51 3.50 -27.85 -0.93
CA ALA A 51 2.43 -28.67 -1.51
C ALA A 51 1.01 -28.16 -1.18
N ALA A 52 0.81 -27.44 -0.08
CA ALA A 52 -0.48 -26.83 0.24
C ALA A 52 -0.76 -25.59 -0.62
N PHE A 53 0.27 -24.83 -1.02
CA PHE A 53 0.16 -23.73 -1.98
C PHE A 53 -0.25 -24.28 -3.36
N ASP A 54 0.44 -25.32 -3.83
CA ASP A 54 0.15 -25.94 -5.13
C ASP A 54 -1.27 -26.54 -5.16
N PHE A 55 -1.65 -27.28 -4.11
CA PHE A 55 -2.99 -27.86 -3.97
C PHE A 55 -4.09 -26.80 -3.96
N TYR A 56 -3.90 -25.72 -3.19
CA TYR A 56 -4.90 -24.65 -3.08
C TYR A 56 -5.08 -23.90 -4.39
N TYR A 57 -3.99 -23.41 -4.99
CA TYR A 57 -4.09 -22.51 -6.14
C TYR A 57 -4.42 -23.21 -7.46
N LYS A 58 -4.13 -24.51 -7.61
CA LYS A 58 -4.68 -25.33 -8.70
C LYS A 58 -6.21 -25.43 -8.62
N GLU A 59 -6.75 -25.68 -7.43
CA GLU A 59 -8.20 -25.80 -7.23
C GLU A 59 -8.94 -24.45 -7.34
N GLN A 60 -8.27 -23.32 -7.00
CA GLN A 60 -8.85 -21.98 -7.24
C GLN A 60 -8.89 -21.57 -8.71
N GLY A 61 -8.12 -22.22 -9.60
CA GLY A 61 -8.13 -21.92 -11.03
C GLY A 61 -7.61 -20.51 -11.39
N ILE A 62 -6.68 -19.94 -10.59
CA ILE A 62 -6.09 -18.62 -10.88
C ILE A 62 -5.17 -18.60 -12.11
N VAL A 63 -4.69 -19.79 -12.51
CA VAL A 63 -3.78 -20.05 -13.64
C VAL A 63 -4.29 -21.33 -14.29
N ASP A 64 -4.36 -21.37 -15.62
CA ASP A 64 -4.68 -22.60 -16.36
C ASP A 64 -3.62 -23.67 -16.08
N LEU A 65 -4.04 -24.92 -15.87
CA LEU A 65 -3.17 -26.04 -15.57
C LEU A 65 -2.05 -26.23 -16.61
N GLN A 66 -2.27 -25.83 -17.87
CA GLN A 66 -1.22 -25.88 -18.91
C GLN A 66 -0.05 -24.90 -18.67
N TYR A 67 -0.28 -23.78 -17.97
CA TYR A 67 0.75 -22.79 -17.64
C TYR A 67 1.25 -22.91 -16.19
N TRP A 68 0.72 -23.86 -15.42
CA TRP A 68 1.03 -24.00 -13.99
C TRP A 68 2.54 -24.15 -13.72
N ASP A 69 3.22 -25.03 -14.45
CA ASP A 69 4.64 -25.30 -14.23
C ASP A 69 5.52 -24.10 -14.61
N GLN A 70 5.14 -23.33 -15.64
CA GLN A 70 5.79 -22.06 -15.99
C GLN A 70 5.59 -21.01 -14.89
N PHE A 71 4.37 -20.90 -14.34
CA PHE A 71 4.04 -20.00 -13.24
C PHE A 71 4.83 -20.32 -11.96
N VAL A 72 4.88 -21.59 -11.55
CA VAL A 72 5.66 -22.01 -10.38
C VAL A 72 7.16 -21.87 -10.62
N ALA A 73 7.68 -22.21 -11.80
CA ALA A 73 9.08 -22.01 -12.14
C ALA A 73 9.47 -20.52 -12.00
N LEU A 74 8.64 -19.60 -12.51
CA LEU A 74 8.93 -18.18 -12.41
C LEU A 74 8.78 -17.62 -10.99
N LEU A 75 7.83 -18.10 -10.19
CA LEU A 75 7.73 -17.75 -8.76
C LEU A 75 8.99 -18.11 -7.95
N ARG A 76 9.83 -19.01 -8.47
CA ARG A 76 11.13 -19.41 -7.88
C ARG A 76 12.31 -18.58 -8.38
N THR A 77 12.12 -17.71 -9.38
CA THR A 77 13.18 -16.82 -9.91
C THR A 77 13.15 -15.44 -9.24
N PRO A 78 14.32 -14.77 -9.07
CA PRO A 78 14.36 -13.39 -8.57
C PRO A 78 13.62 -12.43 -9.54
N LEU A 79 13.08 -11.34 -9.01
CA LEU A 79 12.47 -10.28 -9.81
C LEU A 79 13.53 -9.48 -10.61
N PRO A 80 13.22 -9.04 -11.85
CA PRO A 80 14.05 -8.07 -12.56
C PRO A 80 14.11 -6.73 -11.81
N ALA A 81 15.23 -6.02 -11.93
CA ALA A 81 15.43 -4.75 -11.24
C ALA A 81 14.65 -3.65 -11.97
N THR A 82 13.63 -3.08 -11.32
CA THR A 82 12.74 -2.07 -11.91
C THR A 82 12.92 -0.70 -11.26
N PHE A 83 12.89 0.33 -12.09
CA PHE A 83 13.04 1.72 -11.68
C PHE A 83 12.24 2.64 -12.60
N ARG A 84 12.06 3.89 -12.16
CA ARG A 84 11.19 4.86 -12.81
C ARG A 84 11.77 6.26 -12.72
N ILE A 85 11.77 6.97 -13.84
CA ILE A 85 12.10 8.40 -13.93
C ILE A 85 10.94 9.20 -13.35
N ASN A 86 11.26 10.24 -12.60
CA ASN A 86 10.32 11.21 -12.09
C ASN A 86 9.90 12.17 -13.21
N SER A 87 8.65 12.04 -13.68
CA SER A 87 8.09 12.85 -14.77
C SER A 87 7.82 14.31 -14.40
N SER A 88 7.89 14.69 -13.12
CA SER A 88 7.84 16.11 -12.70
C SER A 88 9.23 16.77 -12.68
N SER A 89 10.31 16.03 -12.96
CA SER A 89 11.66 16.60 -13.07
C SER A 89 11.87 17.27 -14.43
N GLN A 90 12.50 18.44 -14.41
CA GLN A 90 12.89 19.17 -15.63
C GLN A 90 13.89 18.40 -16.51
N PHE A 91 14.58 17.41 -15.94
CA PHE A 91 15.56 16.55 -16.63
C PHE A 91 14.95 15.23 -17.12
N SER A 92 13.64 15.03 -16.97
CA SER A 92 12.99 13.73 -17.23
C SER A 92 13.16 13.23 -18.67
N ASP A 93 13.02 14.11 -19.66
CA ASP A 93 13.24 13.78 -21.07
C ASP A 93 14.73 13.59 -21.43
N ASP A 94 15.64 14.34 -20.81
CA ASP A 94 17.09 14.15 -20.99
C ASP A 94 17.53 12.79 -20.44
N LEU A 95 17.06 12.42 -19.24
CA LEU A 95 17.33 11.13 -18.60
C LEU A 95 16.74 9.97 -19.40
N ARG A 96 15.52 10.12 -19.93
CA ARG A 96 14.89 9.14 -20.83
C ARG A 96 15.72 8.98 -22.11
N SER A 97 16.14 10.10 -22.71
CA SER A 97 16.99 10.11 -23.92
C SER A 97 18.37 9.48 -23.66
N GLN A 98 18.95 9.68 -22.48
CA GLN A 98 20.21 9.07 -22.08
C GLN A 98 20.09 7.55 -21.89
N LEU A 99 18.98 7.07 -21.32
CA LEU A 99 18.70 5.62 -21.27
C LEU A 99 18.53 5.03 -22.67
N GLU A 100 17.71 5.66 -23.52
CA GLU A 100 17.39 5.19 -24.88
C GLU A 100 18.60 5.20 -25.82
N ASN A 101 19.46 6.24 -25.78
CA ASN A 101 20.54 6.44 -26.76
C ASN A 101 21.92 5.99 -26.25
N ASP A 102 22.26 6.22 -24.97
CA ASP A 102 23.59 5.90 -24.45
C ASP A 102 23.61 4.52 -23.78
N PHE A 103 22.74 4.30 -22.79
CA PHE A 103 22.80 3.09 -21.97
C PHE A 103 22.28 1.85 -22.70
N VAL A 104 21.17 1.92 -23.43
CA VAL A 104 20.70 0.81 -24.27
C VAL A 104 21.78 0.38 -25.28
N HIS A 105 22.51 1.33 -25.88
CA HIS A 105 23.55 1.00 -26.85
C HIS A 105 24.82 0.44 -26.20
N SER A 106 25.30 1.04 -25.11
CA SER A 106 26.52 0.58 -24.41
C SER A 106 26.35 -0.74 -23.63
N LEU A 107 25.11 -1.15 -23.35
CA LEU A 107 24.80 -2.37 -22.61
C LEU A 107 24.32 -3.53 -23.52
N ARG A 108 24.28 -3.35 -24.85
CA ARG A 108 23.87 -4.40 -25.81
C ARG A 108 24.80 -5.62 -25.84
N ASP A 109 26.11 -5.39 -25.69
CA ASP A 109 27.13 -6.44 -25.80
C ASP A 109 27.38 -7.17 -24.47
N GLU A 110 26.70 -6.78 -23.38
CA GLU A 110 26.85 -7.36 -22.05
C GLU A 110 25.97 -8.61 -21.87
N VAL A 111 26.58 -9.71 -21.39
CA VAL A 111 25.88 -11.00 -21.24
C VAL A 111 24.91 -10.97 -20.06
N VAL A 112 23.61 -10.96 -20.36
CA VAL A 112 22.51 -11.08 -19.39
C VAL A 112 22.40 -12.53 -18.90
N GLU A 113 22.27 -12.71 -17.58
CA GLU A 113 21.97 -14.04 -17.00
C GLU A 113 20.51 -14.42 -17.32
N GLY A 114 20.29 -15.58 -17.96
CA GLY A 114 18.96 -16.12 -18.26
C GLY A 114 18.54 -16.12 -19.73
N GLY A 115 19.35 -15.56 -20.64
CA GLY A 115 19.10 -15.66 -22.09
C GLY A 115 18.12 -14.63 -22.68
N GLU A 116 17.71 -13.60 -21.92
CA GLU A 116 17.05 -12.42 -22.50
C GLU A 116 18.06 -11.57 -23.29
N THR A 117 17.68 -11.10 -24.47
CA THR A 117 18.55 -10.36 -25.42
C THR A 117 18.77 -8.88 -25.09
N GLU A 118 18.03 -8.31 -24.13
CA GLU A 118 18.11 -6.89 -23.79
C GLU A 118 18.46 -6.68 -22.31
N ALA A 119 19.56 -5.96 -22.07
CA ALA A 119 20.09 -5.63 -20.75
C ALA A 119 19.19 -4.68 -19.95
N ILE A 120 18.63 -3.67 -20.62
CA ILE A 120 17.63 -2.73 -20.13
C ILE A 120 16.61 -2.47 -21.25
N ARG A 121 15.33 -2.32 -20.89
CA ARG A 121 14.27 -1.88 -21.81
C ARG A 121 13.14 -1.18 -21.04
N PRO A 122 12.37 -0.27 -21.69
CA PRO A 122 11.23 0.37 -21.06
C PRO A 122 10.11 -0.63 -20.77
N LEU A 123 9.34 -0.37 -19.72
CA LEU A 123 8.08 -1.02 -19.45
C LEU A 123 7.02 -0.36 -20.34
N LEU A 124 6.72 -0.97 -21.49
CA LEU A 124 5.90 -0.37 -22.55
C LEU A 124 4.47 0.03 -22.12
N TRP A 125 3.94 -0.59 -21.06
CA TRP A 125 2.65 -0.22 -20.47
C TRP A 125 2.72 0.99 -19.53
N TYR A 126 3.92 1.44 -19.15
CA TYR A 126 4.08 2.63 -18.32
C TYR A 126 4.05 3.90 -19.21
N PRO A 127 3.21 4.91 -18.90
CA PRO A 127 3.08 6.11 -19.71
C PRO A 127 4.42 6.82 -20.00
N GLY A 128 4.63 7.22 -21.25
CA GLY A 128 5.79 8.01 -21.68
C GLY A 128 7.14 7.30 -21.61
N ASN A 129 7.18 5.96 -21.51
CA ASN A 129 8.42 5.18 -21.32
C ASN A 129 9.25 5.62 -20.09
N PHE A 130 8.61 6.22 -19.07
CA PHE A 130 9.32 6.69 -17.88
C PHE A 130 9.66 5.57 -16.87
N ALA A 131 9.13 4.35 -17.03
CA ALA A 131 9.53 3.20 -16.21
C ALA A 131 10.32 2.18 -17.04
N TRP A 132 11.34 1.61 -16.41
CA TRP A 132 12.35 0.76 -17.03
C TRP A 132 12.60 -0.46 -16.18
N HIS A 133 13.03 -1.54 -16.82
CA HIS A 133 13.63 -2.66 -16.12
C HIS A 133 15.05 -2.93 -16.60
N SER A 134 15.79 -3.61 -15.74
CA SER A 134 17.15 -4.05 -15.94
C SER A 134 17.28 -5.49 -15.48
N ASN A 135 17.88 -6.30 -16.33
CA ASN A 135 18.11 -7.72 -16.09
C ASN A 135 19.43 -8.01 -15.34
N PHE A 136 20.13 -6.96 -14.86
CA PHE A 136 21.35 -7.13 -14.08
C PHE A 136 21.07 -7.39 -12.59
N SER A 137 21.62 -8.48 -12.07
CA SER A 137 21.71 -8.69 -10.63
C SER A 137 22.61 -7.63 -9.96
N ARG A 138 22.40 -7.37 -8.68
CA ARG A 138 23.27 -6.48 -7.87
C ARG A 138 24.75 -6.90 -7.88
N MET A 139 25.05 -8.17 -8.15
CA MET A 139 26.41 -8.69 -8.24
C MET A 139 27.02 -8.45 -9.62
N GLN A 140 26.24 -8.53 -10.71
CA GLN A 140 26.70 -8.19 -12.06
C GLN A 140 27.00 -6.69 -12.21
N LEU A 141 26.20 -5.81 -11.57
CA LEU A 141 26.38 -4.35 -11.60
C LEU A 141 27.74 -3.82 -11.09
N ARG A 142 28.64 -4.69 -10.61
CA ARG A 142 30.00 -4.38 -10.15
C ARG A 142 31.10 -5.18 -10.86
N LYS A 143 30.78 -5.90 -11.94
CA LYS A 143 31.74 -6.76 -12.66
C LYS A 143 32.51 -6.03 -13.76
N ASN A 144 31.92 -5.02 -14.40
CA ASN A 144 32.53 -4.26 -15.50
C ASN A 144 32.33 -2.75 -15.31
N GLN A 145 33.24 -1.94 -15.84
CA GLN A 145 33.24 -0.48 -15.74
C GLN A 145 31.98 0.16 -16.35
N THR A 146 31.44 -0.41 -17.44
CA THR A 146 30.17 0.03 -18.05
C THR A 146 28.99 -0.16 -17.08
N LEU A 147 28.94 -1.32 -16.41
CA LEU A 147 27.91 -1.65 -15.43
C LEU A 147 28.04 -0.85 -14.14
N GLU A 148 29.28 -0.55 -13.72
CA GLU A 148 29.56 0.34 -12.59
C GLU A 148 29.11 1.77 -12.88
N ARG A 149 29.43 2.33 -14.06
CA ARG A 149 28.93 3.64 -14.51
C ARG A 149 27.40 3.71 -14.51
N PHE A 150 26.71 2.67 -14.98
CA PHE A 150 25.25 2.58 -14.92
C PHE A 150 24.72 2.47 -13.48
N HIS A 151 25.42 1.73 -12.61
CA HIS A 151 25.07 1.61 -11.19
C HIS A 151 25.21 2.93 -10.43
N GLU A 152 26.28 3.69 -10.70
CA GLU A 152 26.53 5.02 -10.14
C GLU A 152 25.49 6.03 -10.61
N PHE A 153 25.18 6.06 -11.92
CA PHE A 153 24.08 6.86 -12.47
C PHE A 153 22.76 6.56 -11.75
N LEU A 154 22.33 5.30 -11.69
CA LEU A 154 21.11 4.90 -10.97
C LEU A 154 21.14 5.16 -9.46
N LYS A 155 22.32 5.39 -8.87
CA LYS A 155 22.46 5.76 -7.45
C LYS A 155 22.29 7.26 -7.29
N LEU A 156 23.04 8.06 -8.05
CA LEU A 156 23.03 9.52 -8.00
C LEU A 156 21.64 10.08 -8.33
N GLU A 157 21.03 9.64 -9.44
CA GLU A 157 19.69 10.07 -9.82
C GLU A 157 18.61 9.66 -8.80
N ASN A 158 18.83 8.56 -8.08
CA ASN A 158 17.93 8.12 -7.01
C ASN A 158 18.10 8.94 -5.72
N GLU A 159 19.32 9.36 -5.39
CA GLU A 159 19.63 10.25 -4.28
C GLU A 159 19.08 11.67 -4.52
N ILE A 160 19.16 12.17 -5.76
CA ILE A 160 18.58 13.46 -6.19
C ILE A 160 17.05 13.41 -6.25
N GLY A 161 16.44 12.24 -6.50
CA GLY A 161 14.98 12.09 -6.63
C GLY A 161 14.46 12.17 -8.08
N ASN A 162 15.36 12.18 -9.06
CA ASN A 162 15.07 12.04 -10.48
C ASN A 162 14.69 10.59 -10.87
N ILE A 163 15.19 9.60 -10.14
CA ILE A 163 14.85 8.17 -10.34
C ILE A 163 14.34 7.54 -9.03
N THR A 164 13.40 6.60 -9.15
CA THR A 164 12.82 5.83 -8.06
C THR A 164 12.92 4.34 -8.36
N ARG A 165 13.61 3.58 -7.52
CA ARG A 165 13.55 2.11 -7.56
C ARG A 165 12.23 1.63 -6.95
N GLN A 166 11.40 0.98 -7.77
CA GLN A 166 10.05 0.55 -7.42
C GLN A 166 9.72 -0.69 -8.25
N GLU A 167 9.05 -1.66 -7.63
CA GLU A 167 8.64 -2.90 -8.29
C GLU A 167 7.55 -2.64 -9.34
N ALA A 168 7.68 -3.18 -10.54
CA ALA A 168 6.75 -3.03 -11.66
C ALA A 168 5.26 -3.04 -11.25
N VAL A 169 4.77 -4.11 -10.61
CA VAL A 169 3.36 -4.21 -10.21
C VAL A 169 2.97 -3.19 -9.14
N SER A 170 3.92 -2.73 -8.31
CA SER A 170 3.66 -1.65 -7.36
C SER A 170 3.56 -0.28 -8.02
N MET A 171 3.87 -0.14 -9.32
CA MET A 171 3.67 1.10 -10.08
C MET A 171 2.24 1.23 -10.61
N VAL A 172 1.48 0.14 -10.66
CA VAL A 172 0.22 0.07 -11.41
C VAL A 172 -0.97 0.73 -10.68
N PRO A 173 -1.20 0.55 -9.36
CA PRO A 173 -2.37 1.14 -8.70
C PRO A 173 -2.46 2.68 -8.77
N PRO A 174 -1.36 3.45 -8.62
CA PRO A 174 -1.42 4.91 -8.79
C PRO A 174 -1.81 5.36 -10.21
N LEU A 175 -1.49 4.58 -11.25
CA LEU A 175 -1.85 4.92 -12.64
C LEU A 175 -3.36 4.83 -12.87
N PHE A 176 -4.01 3.79 -12.34
CA PHE A 176 -5.46 3.63 -12.42
C PHE A 176 -6.23 4.58 -11.48
N LEU A 177 -5.55 5.31 -10.60
CA LEU A 177 -6.20 6.24 -9.68
C LEU A 177 -6.60 7.55 -10.38
N ASP A 178 -6.07 7.86 -11.57
CA ASP A 178 -6.46 9.05 -12.35
C ASP A 178 -6.31 10.34 -11.52
N VAL A 179 -5.07 10.67 -11.15
CA VAL A 179 -4.74 11.79 -10.26
C VAL A 179 -4.44 13.06 -11.07
N HIS A 180 -4.85 14.21 -10.54
CA HIS A 180 -4.65 15.53 -11.12
C HIS A 180 -4.05 16.47 -10.06
N SER A 181 -3.54 17.63 -10.48
CA SER A 181 -2.79 18.56 -9.63
C SER A 181 -3.62 19.28 -8.57
N ASP A 182 -4.94 19.27 -8.67
CA ASP A 182 -5.92 19.86 -7.75
C ASP A 182 -6.54 18.83 -6.76
N HIS A 183 -6.29 17.53 -6.97
CA HIS A 183 -6.92 16.48 -6.17
C HIS A 183 -6.34 16.37 -4.75
N PHE A 184 -7.24 16.21 -3.77
CA PHE A 184 -6.88 15.68 -2.46
C PHE A 184 -6.87 14.15 -2.51
N VAL A 185 -5.72 13.55 -2.25
CA VAL A 185 -5.46 12.11 -2.37
C VAL A 185 -5.15 11.51 -1.01
N LEU A 186 -5.82 10.42 -0.63
CA LEU A 186 -5.51 9.67 0.60
C LEU A 186 -4.91 8.30 0.26
N ASP A 187 -3.70 8.05 0.75
CA ASP A 187 -3.05 6.74 0.73
C ASP A 187 -3.22 6.09 2.11
N MET A 188 -4.08 5.07 2.22
CA MET A 188 -4.57 4.52 3.49
C MET A 188 -3.54 3.67 4.24
N CYS A 189 -2.58 3.08 3.51
CA CYS A 189 -1.61 2.10 4.00
C CYS A 189 -0.26 2.33 3.29
N ALA A 190 0.28 3.53 3.47
CA ALA A 190 1.21 4.18 2.58
C ALA A 190 2.66 3.66 2.65
N ALA A 191 3.12 3.16 3.82
CA ALA A 191 4.54 2.87 3.99
C ALA A 191 4.92 1.55 3.29
N PRO A 192 6.11 1.44 2.66
CA PRO A 192 7.28 2.30 2.79
C PRO A 192 7.32 3.55 1.89
N GLY A 193 6.20 3.95 1.27
CA GLY A 193 6.08 5.23 0.57
C GLY A 193 6.29 5.20 -0.94
N SER A 194 6.51 4.04 -1.56
CA SER A 194 6.77 3.97 -3.01
C SER A 194 5.58 4.41 -3.87
N LYS A 195 4.36 3.99 -3.52
CA LYS A 195 3.12 4.41 -4.18
C LYS A 195 2.82 5.89 -3.86
N THR A 196 2.98 6.30 -2.61
CA THR A 196 2.88 7.69 -2.17
C THR A 196 3.81 8.63 -2.95
N PHE A 197 5.06 8.23 -3.17
CA PHE A 197 6.03 8.98 -3.96
C PHE A 197 5.54 9.17 -5.41
N GLN A 198 5.08 8.08 -6.04
CA GLN A 198 4.50 8.15 -7.38
C GLN A 198 3.23 9.02 -7.45
N LEU A 199 2.38 9.01 -6.41
CA LEU A 199 1.21 9.89 -6.34
C LEU A 199 1.60 11.37 -6.28
N LEU A 200 2.62 11.72 -5.48
CA LEU A 200 3.16 13.08 -5.42
C LEU A 200 3.70 13.53 -6.78
N GLU A 201 4.49 12.69 -7.46
CA GLU A 201 5.01 13.01 -8.80
C GLU A 201 3.90 13.29 -9.82
N ILE A 202 2.79 12.52 -9.79
CA ILE A 202 1.65 12.75 -10.69
C ILE A 202 0.96 14.09 -10.38
N ILE A 203 0.74 14.44 -9.10
CA ILE A 203 0.17 15.74 -8.71
C ILE A 203 1.06 16.90 -9.19
N HIS A 204 2.38 16.75 -9.11
CA HIS A 204 3.32 17.78 -9.55
C HIS A 204 3.53 17.85 -11.08
N GLN A 205 3.14 16.83 -11.86
CA GLN A 205 3.44 16.73 -13.29
C GLN A 205 2.88 17.88 -14.15
N SER A 206 1.75 18.49 -13.77
CA SER A 206 1.14 19.62 -14.49
C SER A 206 1.38 20.98 -13.82
N SER A 207 2.09 21.01 -12.69
CA SER A 207 2.46 22.25 -12.01
C SER A 207 3.61 22.94 -12.74
N LYS A 208 3.56 24.27 -12.87
CA LYS A 208 4.68 25.03 -13.44
C LYS A 208 5.89 24.93 -12.51
N ALA A 209 7.10 24.88 -13.07
CA ALA A 209 8.32 24.93 -12.29
C ALA A 209 8.33 26.17 -11.35
N GLY A 210 8.55 25.93 -10.05
CA GLY A 210 8.49 26.97 -9.02
C GLY A 210 7.09 27.28 -8.45
N SER A 211 6.03 26.65 -8.95
CA SER A 211 4.69 26.69 -8.33
C SER A 211 4.37 25.39 -7.60
N LEU A 212 3.58 25.49 -6.52
CA LEU A 212 3.03 24.32 -5.84
C LEU A 212 1.67 23.96 -6.44
N PRO A 213 1.32 22.67 -6.55
CA PRO A 213 -0.04 22.24 -6.88
C PRO A 213 -1.03 22.63 -5.78
N ASP A 214 -2.30 22.77 -6.16
CA ASP A 214 -3.41 23.04 -5.22
C ASP A 214 -3.83 21.78 -4.44
N GLY A 215 -3.57 20.59 -5.00
CA GLY A 215 -3.84 19.29 -4.42
C GLY A 215 -2.81 18.83 -3.38
N MET A 216 -3.10 17.73 -2.70
CA MET A 216 -2.29 17.25 -1.57
C MET A 216 -2.42 15.74 -1.37
N VAL A 217 -1.32 15.06 -1.06
CA VAL A 217 -1.32 13.65 -0.63
C VAL A 217 -1.31 13.56 0.90
N ILE A 218 -2.26 12.83 1.45
CA ILE A 218 -2.29 12.43 2.85
C ILE A 218 -1.88 10.96 2.87
N ALA A 219 -0.77 10.66 3.54
CA ALA A 219 -0.16 9.34 3.62
C ALA A 219 -0.33 8.78 5.03
N ASN A 220 -1.12 7.72 5.19
CA ASN A 220 -1.37 7.08 6.47
C ASN A 220 -0.71 5.70 6.54
N ASP A 221 -0.04 5.39 7.64
CA ASP A 221 0.37 4.02 7.96
C ASP A 221 0.25 3.75 9.46
N LEU A 222 -0.02 2.50 9.85
CA LEU A 222 -0.19 2.10 11.26
C LEU A 222 1.13 2.09 12.04
N ASP A 223 2.27 1.86 11.36
CA ASP A 223 3.57 1.69 12.01
C ASP A 223 4.42 2.97 11.91
N VAL A 224 4.75 3.55 13.07
CA VAL A 224 5.57 4.77 13.19
C VAL A 224 6.98 4.60 12.60
N GLN A 225 7.59 3.41 12.71
CA GLN A 225 8.91 3.14 12.13
C GLN A 225 8.83 3.08 10.60
N ARG A 226 7.74 2.49 10.06
CA ARG A 226 7.48 2.50 8.62
C ARG A 226 7.12 3.90 8.11
N CYS A 227 6.40 4.71 8.89
CA CYS A 227 6.18 6.14 8.59
C CYS A 227 7.52 6.91 8.46
N ASN A 228 8.49 6.66 9.34
CA ASN A 228 9.82 7.28 9.24
C ASN A 228 10.55 6.88 7.95
N LEU A 229 10.40 5.63 7.49
CA LEU A 229 10.93 5.19 6.20
C LEU A 229 10.21 5.88 5.04
N LEU A 230 8.88 6.03 5.09
CA LEU A 230 8.12 6.80 4.09
C LEU A 230 8.64 8.24 4.02
N ILE A 231 8.77 8.93 5.15
CA ILE A 231 9.30 10.30 5.23
C ILE A 231 10.71 10.38 4.63
N HIS A 232 11.58 9.42 4.92
CA HIS A 232 12.91 9.36 4.32
C HIS A 232 12.85 9.20 2.78
N GLN A 233 11.97 8.33 2.28
CA GLN A 233 11.81 8.08 0.84
C GLN A 233 11.17 9.26 0.10
N THR A 234 10.27 10.02 0.75
CA THR A 234 9.60 11.19 0.16
C THR A 234 10.38 12.49 0.30
N LYS A 235 11.25 12.62 1.32
CA LYS A 235 12.06 13.82 1.59
C LYS A 235 12.79 14.36 0.35
N ARG A 236 13.34 13.49 -0.50
CA ARG A 236 14.07 13.87 -1.72
C ARG A 236 13.25 14.64 -2.77
N MET A 237 11.92 14.62 -2.67
CA MET A 237 11.06 15.47 -3.51
C MET A 237 10.86 16.89 -2.94
N CYS A 238 11.21 17.13 -1.68
CA CYS A 238 11.16 18.44 -1.01
C CYS A 238 9.83 19.21 -1.17
N THR A 239 8.70 18.51 -1.28
CA THR A 239 7.37 19.11 -1.49
C THR A 239 6.63 19.43 -0.18
N ALA A 240 5.82 20.49 -0.20
CA ALA A 240 4.90 20.85 0.87
C ALA A 240 3.55 20.12 0.77
N ASN A 241 3.25 19.47 -0.37
CA ASN A 241 1.97 18.83 -0.68
C ASN A 241 1.83 17.40 -0.10
N LEU A 242 2.53 17.11 1.00
CA LEU A 242 2.50 15.81 1.70
C LEU A 242 2.21 16.00 3.19
N ILE A 243 1.17 15.33 3.69
CA ILE A 243 0.95 15.12 5.13
C ILE A 243 1.15 13.64 5.43
N VAL A 244 1.99 13.31 6.41
CA VAL A 244 2.16 11.93 6.90
C VAL A 244 1.44 11.79 8.25
N THR A 245 0.63 10.74 8.38
CA THR A 245 -0.22 10.45 9.55
C THR A 245 -0.02 9.03 10.05
N ASN A 246 -0.26 8.81 11.34
CA ASN A 246 -0.15 7.50 11.96
C ASN A 246 -1.45 7.10 12.65
N HIS A 247 -2.32 6.39 11.91
CA HIS A 247 -3.60 5.89 12.41
C HIS A 247 -3.92 4.50 11.83
N GLU A 248 -4.76 3.76 12.54
CA GLU A 248 -5.45 2.59 12.02
C GLU A 248 -6.32 2.96 10.81
N ALA A 249 -6.04 2.36 9.65
CA ALA A 249 -6.69 2.70 8.39
C ALA A 249 -8.22 2.52 8.43
N GLN A 250 -8.71 1.46 9.08
CA GLN A 250 -10.15 1.21 9.27
C GLN A 250 -10.85 2.27 10.14
N HIS A 251 -10.09 2.96 11.00
CA HIS A 251 -10.57 3.99 11.93
C HIS A 251 -10.10 5.41 11.57
N PHE A 252 -9.48 5.60 10.39
CA PHE A 252 -8.87 6.87 9.97
C PHE A 252 -9.88 8.03 10.15
N PRO A 253 -9.54 9.14 10.84
CA PRO A 253 -10.53 10.14 11.24
C PRO A 253 -11.14 10.88 10.05
N GLY A 254 -12.39 11.36 10.21
CA GLY A 254 -12.95 12.35 9.29
C GLY A 254 -12.52 13.73 9.75
N CYS A 255 -11.61 14.38 9.04
CA CYS A 255 -11.11 15.70 9.40
C CYS A 255 -12.24 16.74 9.24
N ARG A 256 -12.82 17.22 10.35
CA ARG A 256 -13.89 18.21 10.37
C ARG A 256 -13.36 19.57 10.80
N LEU A 257 -13.87 20.64 10.20
CA LEU A 257 -13.56 21.99 10.66
C LEU A 257 -14.19 22.21 12.04
N ASN A 258 -13.44 22.78 12.97
CA ASN A 258 -13.95 23.10 14.29
C ASN A 258 -14.87 24.34 14.20
N ARG A 259 -16.13 24.20 14.61
CA ARG A 259 -17.17 25.25 14.55
C ARG A 259 -16.78 26.54 15.29
N ASN A 260 -15.82 26.49 16.21
CA ASN A 260 -15.31 27.69 16.88
C ASN A 260 -14.58 28.68 15.94
N TYR A 261 -14.33 28.30 14.67
CA TYR A 261 -13.82 29.19 13.62
C TYR A 261 -14.90 29.79 12.70
N GLU A 262 -16.21 29.63 12.99
CA GLU A 262 -17.35 30.19 12.22
C GLU A 262 -17.40 31.75 12.16
N ARG A 263 -16.36 32.47 12.63
CA ARG A 263 -16.26 33.95 12.58
C ARG A 263 -15.48 34.52 11.39
N MET A 264 -14.99 33.70 10.48
CA MET A 264 -14.45 34.17 9.18
C MET A 264 -15.48 33.94 8.08
N GLU A 265 -15.91 35.03 7.43
CA GLU A 265 -16.83 35.02 6.29
C GLU A 265 -16.17 34.39 5.06
N LEU A 266 -16.17 33.06 4.99
CA LEU A 266 -15.79 32.28 3.81
C LEU A 266 -16.98 31.41 3.40
N ASP A 267 -17.39 31.56 2.13
CA ASP A 267 -18.67 31.15 1.56
C ASP A 267 -18.79 29.62 1.30
N HIS A 268 -18.14 28.80 2.14
CA HIS A 268 -17.86 27.40 1.88
C HIS A 268 -18.23 26.51 3.07
N ASN A 269 -19.34 25.79 2.94
CA ASN A 269 -19.88 24.79 3.88
C ASN A 269 -19.02 23.50 3.98
N ILE A 270 -17.70 23.63 4.18
CA ILE A 270 -16.78 22.49 4.30
C ILE A 270 -16.81 21.93 5.74
N GLY A 271 -17.91 21.24 6.07
CA GLY A 271 -18.08 20.58 7.36
C GLY A 271 -17.15 19.38 7.59
N GLN A 272 -16.61 18.78 6.51
CA GLN A 272 -15.68 17.66 6.57
C GLN A 272 -14.79 17.61 5.31
N LEU A 273 -13.49 17.37 5.47
CA LEU A 273 -12.58 17.04 4.39
C LEU A 273 -12.97 15.69 3.78
N LEU A 274 -13.13 15.68 2.45
CA LEU A 274 -13.34 14.48 1.64
C LEU A 274 -12.30 14.47 0.53
N PHE A 275 -11.90 13.27 0.09
CA PHE A 275 -10.83 13.08 -0.88
C PHE A 275 -11.40 12.86 -2.28
N ASP A 276 -10.74 13.42 -3.28
CA ASP A 276 -11.05 13.20 -4.70
C ASP A 276 -10.62 11.80 -5.13
N ARG A 277 -9.55 11.29 -4.52
CA ARG A 277 -8.93 9.99 -4.80
C ARG A 277 -8.50 9.28 -3.53
N VAL A 278 -8.70 7.96 -3.47
CA VAL A 278 -8.24 7.13 -2.33
C VAL A 278 -7.50 5.89 -2.85
N LEU A 279 -6.30 5.63 -2.32
CA LEU A 279 -5.55 4.41 -2.54
C LEU A 279 -5.66 3.51 -1.30
N CYS A 280 -6.16 2.29 -1.50
CA CYS A 280 -6.27 1.24 -0.49
C CYS A 280 -5.35 0.07 -0.87
N ASP A 281 -4.03 0.26 -0.73
CA ASP A 281 -3.03 -0.81 -0.87
C ASP A 281 -2.95 -1.60 0.45
N VAL A 282 -3.94 -2.46 0.69
CA VAL A 282 -4.22 -2.98 2.04
C VAL A 282 -3.21 -4.04 2.52
N PRO A 283 -3.00 -4.15 3.84
CA PRO A 283 -2.24 -5.28 4.41
C PRO A 283 -2.90 -6.61 4.01
N CYS A 284 -2.09 -7.51 3.48
CA CYS A 284 -2.49 -8.81 2.94
C CYS A 284 -1.47 -9.90 3.29
N SER A 285 -1.78 -11.16 2.99
CA SER A 285 -0.88 -12.31 3.21
C SER A 285 0.45 -12.19 2.46
N GLY A 286 0.49 -11.38 1.39
CA GLY A 286 1.68 -11.05 0.61
C GLY A 286 2.18 -12.18 -0.28
N ASP A 287 1.35 -13.19 -0.58
CA ASP A 287 1.78 -14.37 -1.34
C ASP A 287 2.05 -14.13 -2.83
N GLY A 288 1.67 -12.96 -3.37
CA GLY A 288 2.17 -12.47 -4.65
C GLY A 288 3.64 -12.01 -4.61
N THR A 289 4.25 -11.91 -3.43
CA THR A 289 5.64 -11.46 -3.22
C THR A 289 6.65 -12.60 -3.01
N LEU A 290 6.29 -13.86 -3.27
CA LEU A 290 7.15 -15.05 -3.06
C LEU A 290 8.55 -14.92 -3.70
N ARG A 291 8.65 -14.27 -4.88
CA ARG A 291 9.92 -13.99 -5.59
C ARG A 291 10.86 -13.03 -4.83
N LYS A 292 10.32 -12.24 -3.91
CA LYS A 292 11.00 -11.19 -3.12
C LYS A 292 11.18 -11.59 -1.66
N ALA A 293 10.28 -12.41 -1.13
CA ALA A 293 10.31 -12.93 0.23
C ALA A 293 10.24 -14.47 0.24
N PRO A 294 11.32 -15.20 -0.14
CA PRO A 294 11.30 -16.67 -0.23
C PRO A 294 10.93 -17.39 1.07
N ASP A 295 11.19 -16.76 2.22
CA ASP A 295 10.76 -17.25 3.55
C ASP A 295 9.24 -17.48 3.68
N LEU A 296 8.44 -16.84 2.82
CA LEU A 296 6.98 -16.97 2.81
C LEU A 296 6.54 -18.34 2.29
N TRP A 297 7.29 -19.00 1.37
CA TRP A 297 6.97 -20.36 0.88
C TRP A 297 6.71 -21.34 2.02
N ARG A 298 7.62 -21.40 3.00
CA ARG A 298 7.53 -22.26 4.18
C ARG A 298 6.41 -21.88 5.15
N LYS A 299 6.01 -20.61 5.19
CA LYS A 299 5.00 -20.09 6.14
C LYS A 299 3.59 -20.08 5.56
N TRP A 300 3.47 -20.12 4.23
CA TRP A 300 2.22 -20.00 3.51
C TRP A 300 1.19 -21.05 3.96
N ASN A 301 -0.01 -20.57 4.27
CA ASN A 301 -1.19 -21.38 4.58
C ASN A 301 -2.46 -20.53 4.34
N THR A 302 -3.61 -21.18 4.09
CA THR A 302 -4.87 -20.49 3.75
C THR A 302 -5.39 -19.58 4.87
N GLY A 303 -5.07 -19.90 6.12
CA GLY A 303 -5.43 -19.09 7.29
C GLY A 303 -4.85 -17.67 7.28
N MET A 304 -3.73 -17.44 6.57
CA MET A 304 -3.13 -16.10 6.45
C MET A 304 -4.06 -15.09 5.76
N GLY A 305 -4.76 -15.51 4.69
CA GLY A 305 -5.72 -14.64 4.00
C GLY A 305 -7.05 -14.53 4.75
N HIS A 306 -7.55 -15.63 5.32
CA HIS A 306 -8.81 -15.64 6.07
C HIS A 306 -8.82 -14.63 7.22
N GLY A 307 -7.72 -14.48 7.95
CA GLY A 307 -7.60 -13.56 9.07
C GLY A 307 -7.61 -12.06 8.69
N LEU A 308 -7.35 -11.73 7.42
CA LEU A 308 -7.23 -10.34 6.96
C LEU A 308 -8.47 -9.81 6.22
N HIS A 309 -9.29 -10.70 5.65
CA HIS A 309 -10.51 -10.34 4.90
C HIS A 309 -11.37 -9.27 5.59
N SER A 310 -11.72 -9.46 6.86
CA SER A 310 -12.56 -8.52 7.62
C SER A 310 -11.93 -7.14 7.75
N LEU A 311 -10.61 -7.08 8.01
CA LEU A 311 -9.86 -5.83 8.10
C LEU A 311 -9.79 -5.13 6.74
N GLN A 312 -9.54 -5.87 5.66
CA GLN A 312 -9.46 -5.36 4.29
C GLN A 312 -10.81 -4.74 3.86
N VAL A 313 -11.94 -5.42 4.14
CA VAL A 313 -13.29 -4.87 3.94
C VAL A 313 -13.51 -3.58 4.75
N LEU A 314 -13.11 -3.54 6.01
CA LEU A 314 -13.27 -2.35 6.86
C LEU A 314 -12.43 -1.16 6.36
N ILE A 315 -11.18 -1.39 5.93
CA ILE A 315 -10.31 -0.35 5.34
C ILE A 315 -10.92 0.18 4.04
N ALA A 316 -11.37 -0.70 3.14
CA ALA A 316 -11.99 -0.30 1.87
C ALA A 316 -13.29 0.49 2.09
N MET A 317 -14.16 0.04 3.00
CA MET A 317 -15.37 0.78 3.39
C MET A 317 -15.05 2.13 4.03
N ARG A 318 -13.96 2.22 4.82
CA ARG A 318 -13.52 3.50 5.39
C ARG A 318 -13.03 4.46 4.31
N GLY A 319 -12.22 3.99 3.37
CA GLY A 319 -11.80 4.76 2.20
C GLY A 319 -12.99 5.33 1.41
N LEU A 320 -13.97 4.50 1.07
CA LEU A 320 -15.21 4.93 0.40
C LEU A 320 -16.04 5.93 1.22
N SER A 321 -16.02 5.84 2.54
CA SER A 321 -16.72 6.80 3.41
C SER A 321 -16.08 8.19 3.39
N LEU A 322 -14.78 8.28 3.13
CA LEU A 322 -13.98 9.51 3.04
C LEU A 322 -13.87 10.07 1.61
N LEU A 323 -14.17 9.25 0.59
CA LEU A 323 -14.18 9.64 -0.81
C LEU A 323 -15.37 10.57 -1.13
N LYS A 324 -15.14 11.60 -1.96
CA LYS A 324 -16.21 12.43 -2.56
C LYS A 324 -17.12 11.61 -3.47
N ILE A 325 -18.37 12.06 -3.67
CA ILE A 325 -19.22 11.52 -4.75
C ILE A 325 -18.59 11.94 -6.08
N GLY A 326 -18.54 11.03 -7.05
CA GLY A 326 -17.77 11.16 -8.29
C GLY A 326 -16.31 10.69 -8.16
N GLY A 327 -15.75 10.66 -6.95
CA GLY A 327 -14.36 10.27 -6.70
C GLY A 327 -14.05 8.80 -7.02
N ARG A 328 -12.78 8.53 -7.32
CA ARG A 328 -12.24 7.20 -7.67
C ARG A 328 -11.38 6.65 -6.53
N MET A 329 -11.59 5.39 -6.15
CA MET A 329 -10.76 4.63 -5.22
C MET A 329 -10.12 3.45 -5.93
N VAL A 330 -8.85 3.19 -5.67
CA VAL A 330 -8.19 1.95 -6.10
C VAL A 330 -7.95 1.07 -4.89
N TYR A 331 -8.54 -0.12 -4.90
CA TYR A 331 -8.23 -1.20 -3.97
C TYR A 331 -7.14 -2.09 -4.57
N SER A 332 -6.10 -2.42 -3.80
CA SER A 332 -5.07 -3.35 -4.25
C SER A 332 -4.47 -4.22 -3.15
N THR A 333 -3.95 -5.38 -3.56
CA THR A 333 -3.17 -6.29 -2.71
C THR A 333 -1.97 -6.85 -3.49
N CYS A 334 -0.93 -7.28 -2.77
CA CYS A 334 0.09 -8.18 -3.30
C CYS A 334 -0.20 -9.65 -2.93
N SER A 335 -1.47 -10.05 -3.02
CA SER A 335 -1.96 -11.41 -2.78
C SER A 335 -2.63 -11.96 -4.05
N MET A 336 -2.51 -13.27 -4.28
CA MET A 336 -3.26 -13.98 -5.33
C MET A 336 -4.59 -14.55 -4.80
N ASN A 337 -4.81 -14.50 -3.48
CA ASN A 337 -5.90 -15.18 -2.80
C ASN A 337 -7.26 -14.53 -3.09
N PRO A 338 -8.26 -15.23 -3.67
CA PRO A 338 -9.57 -14.65 -3.94
C PRO A 338 -10.30 -14.15 -2.68
N ILE A 339 -9.98 -14.69 -1.50
CA ILE A 339 -10.57 -14.27 -0.22
C ILE A 339 -10.11 -12.86 0.19
N GLU A 340 -8.91 -12.44 -0.22
CA GLU A 340 -8.37 -11.10 0.01
C GLU A 340 -8.66 -10.13 -1.14
N ASN A 341 -9.16 -10.66 -2.26
CA ASN A 341 -9.28 -9.95 -3.53
C ASN A 341 -10.76 -9.80 -3.90
N GLU A 342 -11.30 -10.71 -4.72
CA GLU A 342 -12.68 -10.66 -5.21
C GLU A 342 -13.73 -10.73 -4.11
N ALA A 343 -13.49 -11.50 -3.05
CA ALA A 343 -14.43 -11.58 -1.93
C ALA A 343 -14.52 -10.24 -1.18
N VAL A 344 -13.42 -9.50 -1.03
CA VAL A 344 -13.40 -8.16 -0.43
C VAL A 344 -14.14 -7.17 -1.33
N VAL A 345 -13.85 -7.17 -2.64
CA VAL A 345 -14.51 -6.28 -3.60
C VAL A 345 -16.02 -6.56 -3.69
N ALA A 346 -16.42 -7.83 -3.76
CA ALA A 346 -17.82 -8.22 -3.77
C ALA A 346 -18.53 -7.79 -2.48
N GLU A 347 -17.92 -7.99 -1.31
CA GLU A 347 -18.50 -7.56 -0.03
C GLU A 347 -18.65 -6.04 0.08
N VAL A 348 -17.66 -5.28 -0.39
CA VAL A 348 -17.73 -3.82 -0.47
C VAL A 348 -18.89 -3.39 -1.38
N LEU A 349 -19.06 -4.01 -2.55
CA LEU A 349 -20.17 -3.71 -3.46
C LEU A 349 -21.54 -4.05 -2.85
N ARG A 350 -21.67 -5.21 -2.17
CA ARG A 350 -22.89 -5.60 -1.41
C ARG A 350 -23.25 -4.54 -0.37
N ARG A 351 -22.30 -4.14 0.49
CA ARG A 351 -22.51 -3.13 1.53
C ARG A 351 -22.84 -1.74 1.01
N CYS A 352 -22.38 -1.41 -0.21
CA CYS A 352 -22.65 -0.12 -0.82
C CYS A 352 -24.02 -0.05 -1.51
N GLY A 353 -24.72 -1.17 -1.75
CA GLY A 353 -26.11 -1.16 -2.25
C GLY A 353 -26.32 -0.41 -3.57
N GLY A 354 -25.30 -0.33 -4.43
CA GLY A 354 -25.32 0.44 -5.68
C GLY A 354 -24.72 1.85 -5.59
N SER A 355 -24.39 2.37 -4.40
CA SER A 355 -23.72 3.67 -4.23
C SER A 355 -22.28 3.72 -4.73
N VAL A 356 -21.70 2.55 -5.04
CA VAL A 356 -20.35 2.38 -5.59
C VAL A 356 -20.43 1.39 -6.76
N LYS A 357 -19.75 1.71 -7.87
CA LYS A 357 -19.59 0.82 -9.02
C LYS A 357 -18.13 0.40 -9.19
N LEU A 358 -17.93 -0.80 -9.73
CA LEU A 358 -16.65 -1.27 -10.22
C LEU A 358 -16.46 -0.78 -11.67
N VAL A 359 -15.41 -0.02 -11.90
CA VAL A 359 -15.11 0.66 -13.17
C VAL A 359 -14.35 -0.30 -14.08
N ASP A 360 -14.84 -0.46 -15.31
CA ASP A 360 -14.06 -1.11 -16.37
C ASP A 360 -12.93 -0.17 -16.81
N VAL A 361 -11.71 -0.65 -16.71
CA VAL A 361 -10.47 0.04 -17.15
C VAL A 361 -9.69 -0.81 -18.16
N SER A 362 -10.37 -1.72 -18.87
CA SER A 362 -9.82 -2.61 -19.91
C SER A 362 -9.15 -1.85 -21.08
N SER A 363 -9.57 -0.61 -21.34
CA SER A 363 -8.97 0.28 -22.34
C SER A 363 -7.78 1.11 -21.83
N GLU A 364 -7.66 1.32 -20.52
CA GLU A 364 -6.54 2.00 -19.88
C GLU A 364 -5.32 1.05 -19.80
N LEU A 365 -4.10 1.51 -20.13
CA LEU A 365 -2.84 0.73 -20.12
C LEU A 365 -2.88 -0.57 -20.96
N SER A 366 -3.27 -0.50 -22.23
CA SER A 366 -3.48 -1.66 -23.12
C SER A 366 -2.31 -2.64 -23.30
N GLN A 367 -1.07 -2.24 -22.99
CA GLN A 367 0.12 -3.12 -23.05
C GLN A 367 0.40 -3.87 -21.73
N LEU A 368 -0.38 -3.63 -20.68
CA LEU A 368 -0.31 -4.36 -19.42
C LEU A 368 -1.11 -5.65 -19.56
N ILE A 369 -0.44 -6.80 -19.49
CA ILE A 369 -1.14 -8.09 -19.49
C ILE A 369 -1.72 -8.32 -18.10
N ARG A 370 -3.01 -8.67 -18.08
CA ARG A 370 -3.83 -8.83 -16.89
C ARG A 370 -4.90 -9.87 -17.15
N GLN A 371 -5.11 -10.75 -16.19
CA GLN A 371 -6.21 -11.70 -16.17
C GLN A 371 -7.42 -11.06 -15.48
N PRO A 372 -8.66 -11.41 -15.86
CA PRO A 372 -9.87 -10.91 -15.20
C PRO A 372 -10.00 -11.47 -13.76
N GLY A 373 -10.79 -10.79 -12.93
CA GLY A 373 -11.18 -11.31 -11.62
C GLY A 373 -12.07 -12.55 -11.70
N LEU A 374 -11.95 -13.41 -10.70
CA LEU A 374 -12.72 -14.65 -10.59
C LEU A 374 -14.18 -14.38 -10.20
N LYS A 375 -15.13 -15.02 -10.90
CA LYS A 375 -16.55 -15.06 -10.47
C LYS A 375 -16.89 -16.21 -9.53
N ARG A 376 -16.00 -17.19 -9.40
CA ARG A 376 -16.19 -18.44 -8.64
C ARG A 376 -14.90 -18.74 -7.91
N TRP A 377 -14.99 -19.11 -6.63
CA TRP A 377 -13.88 -19.57 -5.81
C TRP A 377 -14.43 -20.41 -4.66
N LYS A 378 -13.56 -21.19 -4.00
CA LYS A 378 -13.92 -22.03 -2.85
C LYS A 378 -13.13 -21.59 -1.61
N ILE A 379 -13.58 -21.96 -0.42
CA ILE A 379 -12.81 -21.73 0.82
C ILE A 379 -12.20 -23.06 1.26
N TYR A 380 -10.90 -23.09 1.56
CA TYR A 380 -10.23 -24.28 2.09
C TYR A 380 -9.84 -24.07 3.55
N ASP A 381 -10.56 -24.74 4.45
CA ASP A 381 -10.38 -24.62 5.89
C ASP A 381 -10.24 -26.00 6.54
N LYS A 382 -9.21 -26.15 7.39
CA LYS A 382 -8.95 -27.36 8.20
C LYS A 382 -9.03 -28.71 7.44
N GLY A 383 -8.60 -28.74 6.17
CA GLY A 383 -8.60 -29.96 5.35
C GLY A 383 -9.85 -30.16 4.48
N THR A 384 -10.82 -29.25 4.54
CA THR A 384 -12.10 -29.37 3.83
C THR A 384 -12.31 -28.19 2.89
N TRP A 385 -12.78 -28.48 1.67
CA TRP A 385 -13.29 -27.48 0.74
C TRP A 385 -14.74 -27.15 1.06
N LEU A 386 -15.04 -25.86 1.22
CA LEU A 386 -16.36 -25.31 1.45
C LEU A 386 -16.78 -24.54 0.20
N VAL A 387 -17.94 -24.87 -0.35
CA VAL A 387 -18.45 -24.30 -1.61
C VAL A 387 -19.50 -23.21 -1.33
N SER A 388 -20.25 -23.35 -0.23
CA SER A 388 -21.24 -22.39 0.25
C SER A 388 -21.06 -22.07 1.73
N TYR A 389 -21.53 -20.88 2.17
CA TYR A 389 -21.60 -20.55 3.59
C TYR A 389 -22.50 -21.53 4.38
N LYS A 390 -23.43 -22.22 3.70
CA LYS A 390 -24.27 -23.27 4.29
C LYS A 390 -23.43 -24.43 4.85
N ASP A 391 -22.32 -24.74 4.19
CA ASP A 391 -21.43 -25.86 4.51
C ASP A 391 -20.54 -25.56 5.72
N VAL A 392 -20.44 -24.29 6.14
CA VAL A 392 -19.57 -23.85 7.23
C VAL A 392 -20.06 -24.41 8.57
N PRO A 393 -19.26 -25.27 9.25
CA PRO A 393 -19.61 -25.82 10.55
C PRO A 393 -19.85 -24.70 11.58
N LYS A 394 -20.84 -24.87 12.47
CA LYS A 394 -21.25 -23.83 13.43
C LYS A 394 -20.08 -23.21 14.23
N TYR A 395 -19.10 -24.03 14.62
CA TYR A 395 -17.91 -23.60 15.38
C TYR A 395 -16.85 -22.83 14.56
N ARG A 396 -16.99 -22.72 13.24
CA ARG A 396 -16.10 -21.94 12.34
C ARG A 396 -16.70 -20.65 11.82
N ARG A 397 -18.01 -20.41 12.03
CA ARG A 397 -18.75 -19.24 11.51
C ARG A 397 -18.29 -17.88 12.03
N SER A 398 -17.46 -17.85 13.09
CA SER A 398 -16.79 -16.63 13.56
C SER A 398 -15.50 -16.28 12.79
N VAL A 399 -14.91 -17.25 12.10
CA VAL A 399 -13.65 -17.10 11.34
C VAL A 399 -13.91 -17.12 9.84
N ILE A 400 -14.77 -18.03 9.38
CA ILE A 400 -15.22 -18.11 8.00
C ILE A 400 -16.54 -17.37 7.91
N LEU A 401 -16.55 -16.22 7.24
CA LEU A 401 -17.72 -15.33 7.11
C LEU A 401 -18.47 -15.59 5.79
N SER A 402 -19.75 -15.26 5.72
CA SER A 402 -20.52 -15.40 4.46
C SER A 402 -19.97 -14.49 3.35
N SER A 403 -19.45 -13.32 3.72
CA SER A 403 -18.79 -12.36 2.82
C SER A 403 -17.61 -12.94 2.03
N MET A 404 -16.95 -13.98 2.58
CA MET A 404 -15.83 -14.67 1.93
C MET A 404 -16.26 -15.56 0.75
N PHE A 405 -17.55 -15.85 0.58
CA PHE A 405 -18.08 -16.67 -0.52
C PHE A 405 -18.57 -15.81 -1.70
N PRO A 406 -18.66 -16.37 -2.93
CA PRO A 406 -19.11 -15.64 -4.11
C PRO A 406 -20.50 -15.01 -3.96
N SER A 407 -21.48 -15.73 -3.39
CA SER A 407 -22.83 -15.17 -3.21
C SER A 407 -22.93 -14.14 -2.08
N GLY A 408 -22.09 -14.26 -1.05
CA GLY A 408 -22.18 -13.48 0.20
C GLY A 408 -23.35 -13.86 1.12
N ARG A 409 -24.25 -14.76 0.68
CA ARG A 409 -25.53 -15.02 1.34
C ARG A 409 -25.33 -15.72 2.69
N GLY A 410 -25.99 -15.19 3.71
CA GLY A 410 -26.03 -15.76 5.04
C GLY A 410 -26.92 -17.00 5.12
N HIS A 411 -26.97 -17.58 6.32
CA HIS A 411 -27.85 -18.73 6.60
C HIS A 411 -29.34 -18.33 6.68
N HIS A 412 -29.65 -17.06 7.00
CA HIS A 412 -31.01 -16.55 7.15
C HIS A 412 -31.65 -16.14 5.81
N ASP A 413 -30.86 -15.63 4.85
CA ASP A 413 -31.31 -15.13 3.53
C ASP A 413 -31.89 -16.23 2.60
N LEU A 414 -32.09 -17.43 3.12
CA LEU A 414 -32.61 -18.61 2.43
C LEU A 414 -34.00 -19.03 2.94
N VAL A 415 -34.42 -18.54 4.12
CA VAL A 415 -35.74 -18.82 4.68
C VAL A 415 -36.82 -17.97 4.00
N ASP A 416 -36.44 -16.75 3.56
CA ASP A 416 -37.34 -15.80 2.87
C ASP A 416 -37.49 -16.07 1.36
N SER A 417 -36.91 -17.17 0.84
CA SER A 417 -37.02 -17.59 -0.57
C SER A 417 -37.75 -18.92 -0.77
N SER A 418 -38.53 -19.39 0.21
CA SER A 418 -39.46 -20.50 0.04
C SER A 418 -40.92 -20.09 0.24
N CYS A 419 -41.70 -20.24 -0.82
CA CYS A 419 -43.17 -20.34 -0.84
C CYS A 419 -43.99 -19.06 -0.61
N SER A 420 -44.04 -18.20 -1.64
CA SER A 420 -45.33 -17.64 -2.06
C SER A 420 -46.07 -18.70 -2.89
N VAL A 421 -46.91 -19.50 -2.24
CA VAL A 421 -47.77 -20.50 -2.91
C VAL A 421 -49.20 -20.01 -2.86
N ASP A 422 -49.83 -19.87 -4.03
CA ASP A 422 -51.24 -19.51 -4.15
C ASP A 422 -52.16 -20.58 -3.51
N PRO A 423 -53.14 -20.18 -2.68
CA PRO A 423 -53.97 -21.14 -1.95
C PRO A 423 -55.23 -21.55 -2.74
N GLU A 424 -55.08 -22.40 -3.76
CA GLU A 424 -56.24 -23.07 -4.40
C GLU A 424 -56.09 -24.59 -4.52
N GLY A 425 -57.03 -25.31 -3.89
CA GLY A 425 -57.54 -26.60 -4.37
C GLY A 425 -56.66 -27.85 -4.22
N ILE A 426 -56.94 -28.67 -3.20
CA ILE A 426 -57.70 -29.95 -3.33
C ILE A 426 -57.78 -30.66 -1.97
N THR A 427 -58.94 -31.24 -1.68
CA THR A 427 -59.28 -31.91 -0.41
C THR A 427 -59.31 -33.44 -0.54
N ASN A 428 -59.10 -34.12 0.60
CA ASN A 428 -59.33 -35.57 0.86
C ASN A 428 -58.32 -36.55 0.21
N GLY A 429 -57.82 -37.60 0.89
CA GLY A 429 -57.94 -37.98 2.31
C GLY A 429 -57.46 -39.43 2.60
N ILE A 430 -57.57 -39.83 3.88
CA ILE A 430 -57.55 -41.22 4.43
C ILE A 430 -56.18 -41.89 4.74
N ASN A 431 -55.94 -42.02 6.06
CA ASN A 431 -55.26 -43.05 6.86
C ASN A 431 -54.50 -44.24 6.21
N GLY A 432 -53.39 -44.64 6.85
CA GLY A 432 -53.13 -46.08 7.07
C GLY A 432 -51.70 -46.56 7.36
N ASN A 433 -51.42 -46.85 8.65
CA ASN A 433 -50.43 -47.81 9.18
C ASN A 433 -48.90 -47.64 8.99
N ALA A 434 -48.20 -48.01 10.06
CA ALA A 434 -46.78 -48.30 10.10
C ALA A 434 -46.49 -49.75 9.65
N GLY A 435 -45.32 -49.96 9.06
CA GLY A 435 -44.76 -51.28 8.73
C GLY A 435 -43.25 -51.17 8.62
N ASP A 436 -42.54 -52.00 9.40
CA ASP A 436 -41.07 -52.05 9.42
C ASP A 436 -40.54 -52.70 8.13
N GLY A 437 -39.37 -52.25 7.65
CA GLY A 437 -38.93 -52.51 6.29
C GLY A 437 -37.50 -52.08 6.00
N VAL A 438 -36.53 -52.80 6.57
CA VAL A 438 -35.11 -52.63 6.24
C VAL A 438 -34.86 -53.01 4.78
N GLN A 439 -34.65 -52.02 3.93
CA GLN A 439 -33.94 -52.19 2.65
C GLN A 439 -32.79 -51.19 2.57
N ALA A 440 -31.58 -51.72 2.47
CA ALA A 440 -30.41 -50.94 2.11
C ALA A 440 -30.56 -50.50 0.65
N VAL A 441 -30.81 -49.21 0.44
CA VAL A 441 -30.72 -48.59 -0.89
C VAL A 441 -29.42 -47.80 -0.95
N GLU A 442 -28.70 -47.99 -2.03
CA GLU A 442 -27.34 -47.53 -2.25
C GLU A 442 -27.24 -45.99 -2.16
N ASN A 443 -26.08 -45.50 -1.73
CA ASN A 443 -25.79 -44.07 -1.62
C ASN A 443 -26.16 -43.35 -2.93
N PRO A 444 -27.12 -42.41 -2.91
CA PRO A 444 -27.29 -41.50 -4.03
C PRO A 444 -26.00 -40.69 -4.14
N VAL A 445 -25.36 -40.78 -5.31
CA VAL A 445 -24.22 -39.95 -5.72
C VAL A 445 -24.47 -38.52 -5.26
N MET A 446 -23.54 -37.95 -4.49
CA MET A 446 -23.63 -36.55 -4.09
C MET A 446 -23.76 -35.71 -5.36
N SER A 447 -24.92 -35.10 -5.56
CA SER A 447 -25.14 -34.17 -6.65
C SER A 447 -24.10 -33.07 -6.55
N GLU A 448 -23.47 -32.73 -7.69
CA GLU A 448 -22.57 -31.59 -7.79
C GLU A 448 -23.31 -30.35 -7.29
N SER A 449 -22.98 -29.90 -6.08
CA SER A 449 -23.58 -28.70 -5.51
C SER A 449 -23.16 -27.53 -6.39
N ALA A 450 -24.13 -26.94 -7.09
CA ALA A 450 -23.89 -25.90 -8.08
C ALA A 450 -23.04 -24.78 -7.49
N ALA A 451 -21.74 -24.76 -7.83
CA ALA A 451 -20.80 -23.93 -7.10
C ALA A 451 -21.14 -22.45 -7.27
N GLU A 452 -21.07 -21.71 -6.16
CA GLU A 452 -21.56 -20.34 -6.09
C GLU A 452 -20.86 -19.43 -7.12
N VAL A 453 -21.66 -18.55 -7.72
CA VAL A 453 -21.19 -17.51 -8.65
C VAL A 453 -21.46 -16.16 -8.01
N CYS A 454 -20.53 -15.23 -8.20
CA CYS A 454 -20.71 -13.83 -7.83
C CYS A 454 -21.49 -13.08 -8.92
N ASP A 455 -22.57 -12.41 -8.54
CA ASP A 455 -23.44 -11.64 -9.45
C ASP A 455 -22.84 -10.27 -9.86
N PHE A 456 -21.74 -9.85 -9.23
CA PHE A 456 -21.04 -8.59 -9.55
C PHE A 456 -20.11 -8.74 -10.77
N PRO A 457 -19.83 -7.64 -11.51
CA PRO A 457 -19.00 -7.65 -12.71
C PRO A 457 -17.49 -7.74 -12.38
N LEU A 458 -17.09 -8.77 -11.62
CA LEU A 458 -15.72 -8.97 -11.14
C LEU A 458 -14.68 -9.19 -12.26
N GLU A 459 -15.11 -9.41 -13.51
CA GLU A 459 -14.23 -9.39 -14.68
C GLU A 459 -13.55 -8.03 -14.90
N HIS A 460 -14.08 -6.94 -14.33
CA HIS A 460 -13.45 -5.62 -14.31
C HIS A 460 -12.31 -5.51 -13.26
N CYS A 461 -12.19 -6.47 -12.34
CA CYS A 461 -11.01 -6.58 -11.48
C CYS A 461 -9.82 -7.13 -12.28
N MET A 462 -8.62 -6.76 -11.88
CA MET A 462 -7.39 -7.10 -12.61
C MET A 462 -6.47 -7.95 -11.73
N ARG A 463 -6.05 -9.09 -12.27
CA ARG A 463 -5.00 -9.95 -11.72
C ARG A 463 -3.76 -9.83 -12.61
N ILE A 464 -2.65 -9.36 -12.05
CA ILE A 464 -1.35 -9.43 -12.71
C ILE A 464 -0.66 -10.67 -12.16
N LEU A 465 -0.31 -11.62 -13.05
CA LEU A 465 0.34 -12.86 -12.66
C LEU A 465 1.81 -12.85 -13.14
N PRO A 466 2.75 -13.45 -12.37
CA PRO A 466 4.17 -13.36 -12.67
C PRO A 466 4.53 -13.78 -14.10
N HIS A 467 3.95 -14.88 -14.57
CA HIS A 467 4.29 -15.54 -15.82
C HIS A 467 3.90 -14.76 -17.08
N ASP A 468 2.98 -13.81 -16.97
CA ASP A 468 2.52 -12.98 -18.08
C ASP A 468 3.61 -11.99 -18.56
N GLN A 469 4.30 -11.31 -17.63
CA GLN A 469 5.26 -10.22 -17.95
C GLN A 469 6.53 -10.22 -17.08
N ASN A 470 6.91 -11.37 -16.50
CA ASN A 470 8.07 -11.51 -15.62
C ASN A 470 8.02 -10.62 -14.34
N THR A 471 6.84 -10.44 -13.75
CA THR A 471 6.63 -9.53 -12.60
C THR A 471 6.39 -10.25 -11.26
N GLY A 472 6.10 -9.50 -10.19
CA GLY A 472 5.41 -10.04 -9.02
C GLY A 472 3.93 -10.32 -9.33
N ALA A 473 3.20 -10.94 -8.40
CA ALA A 473 1.75 -11.09 -8.53
C ALA A 473 1.01 -9.99 -7.77
N PHE A 474 -0.12 -9.54 -8.31
CA PHE A 474 -0.82 -8.37 -7.78
C PHE A 474 -2.30 -8.35 -8.17
N PHE A 475 -3.15 -7.77 -7.32
CA PHE A 475 -4.58 -7.60 -7.59
C PHE A 475 -4.99 -6.14 -7.47
N ILE A 476 -5.87 -5.68 -8.37
CA ILE A 476 -6.33 -4.30 -8.45
C ILE A 476 -7.83 -4.26 -8.79
N ALA A 477 -8.59 -3.42 -8.09
CA ALA A 477 -9.98 -3.11 -8.42
C ALA A 477 -10.22 -1.59 -8.35
N VAL A 478 -10.82 -1.02 -9.40
CA VAL A 478 -11.07 0.43 -9.53
C VAL A 478 -12.54 0.71 -9.21
N LEU A 479 -12.80 1.43 -8.12
CA LEU A 479 -14.14 1.69 -7.60
C LEU A 479 -14.47 3.18 -7.75
N GLN A 480 -15.67 3.52 -8.19
CA GLN A 480 -16.16 4.91 -8.23
C GLN A 480 -17.41 5.05 -7.38
N LYS A 481 -17.43 6.02 -6.47
CA LYS A 481 -18.59 6.34 -5.64
C LYS A 481 -19.55 7.22 -6.42
N VAL A 482 -20.75 6.72 -6.70
CA VAL A 482 -21.74 7.39 -7.57
C VAL A 482 -22.84 8.11 -6.79
N SER A 483 -23.04 7.76 -5.52
CA SER A 483 -24.03 8.40 -4.65
C SER A 483 -23.59 8.32 -3.17
N PRO A 484 -24.33 8.92 -2.20
CA PRO A 484 -24.06 8.72 -0.79
C PRO A 484 -24.10 7.23 -0.42
N LEU A 485 -23.20 6.79 0.47
CA LEU A 485 -23.26 5.42 1.00
C LEU A 485 -24.53 5.23 1.85
N PRO A 486 -25.12 4.03 1.88
CA PRO A 486 -26.25 3.75 2.76
C PRO A 486 -25.88 3.99 4.23
N ALA A 487 -26.82 4.51 5.01
CA ALA A 487 -26.61 4.76 6.44
C ALA A 487 -26.38 3.42 7.16
N ILE A 488 -25.22 3.29 7.83
CA ILE A 488 -24.91 2.11 8.64
C ILE A 488 -25.81 2.16 9.89
N THR A 489 -26.84 1.33 9.91
CA THR A 489 -27.79 1.20 11.03
C THR A 489 -27.04 0.83 12.32
N GLU A 490 -27.43 1.40 13.46
CA GLU A 490 -26.67 1.24 14.73
C GLU A 490 -26.53 -0.21 15.22
N GLN A 491 -27.43 -1.10 14.79
CA GLN A 491 -27.33 -2.54 15.06
C GLN A 491 -26.03 -3.16 14.52
N THR A 492 -25.49 -2.62 13.42
CA THR A 492 -24.25 -3.10 12.81
C THR A 492 -23.02 -2.67 13.62
N LYS A 493 -23.03 -1.50 14.28
CA LYS A 493 -21.94 -1.09 15.18
C LYS A 493 -21.76 -2.05 16.35
N LYS A 494 -22.85 -2.41 17.04
CA LYS A 494 -22.80 -3.36 18.17
C LYS A 494 -22.23 -4.73 17.78
N LYS A 495 -22.62 -5.25 16.61
CA LYS A 495 -22.05 -6.51 16.09
C LYS A 495 -20.56 -6.42 15.72
N ILE A 496 -20.06 -5.24 15.37
CA ILE A 496 -18.64 -5.02 15.09
C ILE A 496 -17.86 -5.00 16.42
N ASP A 497 -18.31 -4.20 17.40
CA ASP A 497 -17.64 -4.14 18.72
C ASP A 497 -17.66 -5.50 19.45
N GLU A 498 -18.75 -6.27 19.37
CA GLU A 498 -18.84 -7.62 19.96
C GLU A 498 -17.95 -8.67 19.27
N GLN A 499 -17.46 -8.42 18.04
CA GLN A 499 -16.52 -9.31 17.34
C GLN A 499 -15.05 -9.01 17.69
N TYR A 500 -14.75 -7.86 18.28
CA TYR A 500 -13.40 -7.48 18.74
C TYR A 500 -13.25 -7.67 20.25
N VAL A 501 -13.23 -8.93 20.68
CA VAL A 501 -12.75 -9.31 22.02
C VAL A 501 -11.32 -9.84 21.87
N GLU A 502 -10.34 -9.15 22.45
CA GLU A 502 -8.96 -9.65 22.53
C GLU A 502 -8.90 -11.01 23.24
N PRO A 503 -8.02 -11.94 22.84
CA PRO A 503 -7.78 -13.16 23.59
C PRO A 503 -7.14 -12.81 24.94
N ALA A 504 -7.93 -12.88 26.01
CA ALA A 504 -7.49 -12.57 27.36
C ALA A 504 -6.26 -13.41 27.76
N ASN A 505 -5.15 -12.72 28.06
CA ASN A 505 -3.99 -13.35 28.68
C ASN A 505 -4.39 -13.95 30.03
N GLN A 506 -4.12 -15.25 30.20
CA GLN A 506 -4.29 -15.93 31.49
C GLN A 506 -3.20 -15.48 32.47
N SER A 507 -3.55 -14.61 33.41
CA SER A 507 -2.84 -14.45 34.67
C SER A 507 -3.82 -14.64 35.83
N LEU A 508 -3.62 -15.73 36.57
CA LEU A 508 -4.43 -16.11 37.73
C LEU A 508 -4.21 -15.15 38.91
N ASN A 509 -5.30 -14.77 39.57
CA ASN A 509 -5.47 -14.55 41.03
C ASN A 509 -4.53 -13.54 41.75
N ASP A 510 -4.95 -12.76 42.76
CA ASP A 510 -6.23 -12.65 43.48
C ASP A 510 -6.30 -11.31 44.24
N ALA A 511 -7.43 -11.06 44.93
CA ALA A 511 -7.59 -10.12 46.07
C ALA A 511 -7.79 -8.59 45.83
N GLN A 512 -9.08 -8.23 45.74
CA GLN A 512 -9.79 -7.23 46.57
C GLN A 512 -9.47 -5.71 46.47
N VAL A 513 -10.50 -5.02 45.98
CA VAL A 513 -10.77 -3.57 46.02
C VAL A 513 -11.19 -3.12 47.44
N PRO A 514 -10.90 -1.87 47.85
CA PRO A 514 -11.99 -1.02 48.36
C PRO A 514 -12.19 0.26 47.53
N GLN A 515 -13.46 0.59 47.27
CA GLN A 515 -13.86 1.86 46.65
C GLN A 515 -13.76 3.00 47.68
N ILE A 516 -13.41 4.21 47.25
CA ILE A 516 -13.82 5.45 47.94
C ILE A 516 -14.39 6.43 46.91
N THR A 517 -15.52 7.02 47.31
CA THR A 517 -16.40 7.91 46.54
C THR A 517 -15.80 9.30 46.28
N SER A 518 -16.17 9.90 45.15
CA SER A 518 -16.12 11.35 44.93
C SER A 518 -17.05 12.10 45.91
N PRO A 519 -16.78 13.39 46.15
CA PRO A 519 -17.77 14.39 45.72
C PRO A 519 -17.15 15.65 45.06
N GLU A 520 -18.05 16.53 44.61
CA GLU A 520 -17.84 17.62 43.65
C GLU A 520 -17.49 18.98 44.30
N SER A 521 -17.51 20.04 43.46
CA SER A 521 -17.68 21.48 43.77
C SER A 521 -16.41 22.29 44.10
N THR A 522 -16.26 23.57 43.74
CA THR A 522 -16.86 24.42 42.67
C THR A 522 -16.04 25.73 42.55
N HIS A 523 -16.28 26.49 41.48
CA HIS A 523 -16.10 27.95 41.35
C HIS A 523 -14.73 28.53 40.95
N GLU A 524 -14.82 29.33 39.87
CA GLU A 524 -14.11 30.58 39.59
C GLU A 524 -14.00 31.45 40.86
N GLU A 525 -13.07 32.38 41.03
CA GLU A 525 -12.67 33.45 40.12
C GLU A 525 -11.47 34.17 40.77
N VAL A 526 -10.60 34.85 40.01
CA VAL A 526 -9.93 36.13 40.33
C VAL A 526 -8.89 36.43 39.24
N LEU A 527 -9.08 37.57 38.59
CA LEU A 527 -8.22 38.12 37.55
C LEU A 527 -7.16 39.09 38.13
N ASN A 528 -6.13 39.35 37.33
CA ASN A 528 -5.30 40.57 37.27
C ASN A 528 -4.38 40.93 38.45
N ALA A 529 -3.06 40.93 38.18
CA ALA A 529 -2.17 42.07 38.45
C ALA A 529 -0.84 42.00 37.66
N VAL A 530 -0.53 43.07 36.90
CA VAL A 530 0.70 43.90 36.98
C VAL A 530 2.05 43.13 37.07
N SER A 531 2.89 42.97 36.04
CA SER A 531 3.61 43.89 35.13
C SER A 531 5.03 44.32 35.59
N GLU A 532 5.97 44.28 34.63
CA GLU A 532 7.28 44.96 34.53
C GLU A 532 8.49 44.54 35.42
N GLU A 533 9.62 44.40 34.70
CA GLU A 533 11.04 44.37 35.12
C GLU A 533 11.60 43.16 35.93
N ASN A 534 12.90 42.82 35.88
CA ASN A 534 14.04 43.36 35.10
C ASN A 534 15.06 42.27 34.63
N VAL A 535 16.09 42.73 33.90
CA VAL A 535 17.34 42.14 33.37
C VAL A 535 18.24 41.43 34.41
N ASP A 536 18.89 40.32 34.04
CA ASP A 536 20.36 40.12 34.20
C ASP A 536 20.90 38.94 33.32
N ASP A 537 22.21 38.97 33.05
CA ASP A 537 22.93 38.17 32.05
C ASP A 537 23.29 36.73 32.46
N ASN A 538 23.53 35.85 31.46
CA ASN A 538 24.79 35.09 31.29
C ASN A 538 24.80 34.20 30.03
N GLU A 539 25.82 34.36 29.19
CA GLU A 539 26.14 33.45 28.08
C GLU A 539 26.85 32.16 28.56
N PRO A 540 26.82 31.06 27.77
CA PRO A 540 27.59 29.85 28.05
C PRO A 540 29.03 29.91 27.52
N ILE A 541 29.95 29.33 28.28
CA ILE A 541 31.38 29.25 28.00
C ILE A 541 31.68 28.37 26.77
N THR A 542 32.57 28.86 25.89
CA THR A 542 33.24 28.12 24.82
C THR A 542 34.58 27.53 25.29
N GLU A 543 34.99 26.40 24.74
CA GLU A 543 36.40 25.97 24.72
C GLU A 543 36.91 25.99 23.28
N ASP A 544 38.09 26.58 23.09
CA ASP A 544 38.68 26.89 21.79
C ASP A 544 39.42 25.70 21.14
N LEU A 545 39.63 25.77 19.82
CA LEU A 545 40.90 25.35 19.20
C LEU A 545 41.19 26.18 17.94
N GLU A 546 42.47 26.51 17.77
CA GLU A 546 42.96 27.70 17.06
C GLU A 546 43.00 27.61 15.52
N VAL A 547 42.83 28.77 14.85
CA VAL A 547 43.46 29.06 13.54
C VAL A 547 43.99 30.50 13.57
N GLY A 548 45.28 30.69 13.31
CA GLY A 548 45.94 31.99 13.34
C GLY A 548 45.67 32.90 12.12
N PRO A 549 45.89 34.22 12.24
CA PRO A 549 45.51 35.19 11.22
C PRO A 549 46.56 35.35 10.10
N VAL A 550 46.09 35.67 8.90
CA VAL A 550 46.93 36.19 7.81
C VAL A 550 46.39 37.57 7.39
N THR A 551 47.21 38.59 7.55
CA THR A 551 46.98 39.97 7.07
C THR A 551 48.06 40.34 6.07
N CYS A 552 47.69 40.89 4.90
CA CYS A 552 48.58 41.70 4.05
C CYS A 552 47.77 42.59 3.08
N GLU A 553 47.54 43.83 3.53
CA GLU A 553 47.64 45.11 2.81
C GLU A 553 47.40 45.23 1.28
N GLU A 554 46.50 46.15 0.91
CA GLU A 554 46.41 46.77 -0.42
C GLU A 554 47.36 47.98 -0.55
N GLN A 555 48.10 48.12 -1.67
CA GLN A 555 48.55 49.43 -2.19
C GLN A 555 48.65 49.48 -3.73
N ASN A 556 47.58 49.98 -4.37
CA ASN A 556 47.54 51.10 -5.33
C ASN A 556 48.64 51.28 -6.43
N SER A 557 48.27 51.29 -7.73
CA SER A 557 48.44 52.50 -8.60
C SER A 557 48.07 52.37 -10.10
N LYS A 558 47.19 53.31 -10.54
CA LYS A 558 47.18 54.14 -11.78
C LYS A 558 46.85 53.60 -13.20
N GLU A 559 46.19 54.51 -13.92
CA GLU A 559 45.66 54.52 -15.31
C GLU A 559 46.76 54.39 -16.40
N THR A 560 46.48 54.17 -17.71
CA THR A 560 46.12 55.25 -18.67
C THR A 560 45.84 54.75 -20.12
N ARG A 561 44.68 55.13 -20.69
CA ARG A 561 44.29 55.39 -22.13
C ARG A 561 44.23 54.32 -23.25
N GLU A 562 43.27 54.57 -24.14
CA GLU A 562 42.98 54.00 -25.47
C GLU A 562 43.97 54.45 -26.57
N PRO A 563 43.84 53.93 -27.81
CA PRO A 563 43.33 54.82 -28.87
C PRO A 563 42.33 54.18 -29.87
N ASP A 564 41.83 55.06 -30.75
CA ASP A 564 40.60 55.01 -31.55
C ASP A 564 40.72 54.45 -33.00
N ASN A 565 39.55 54.13 -33.58
CA ASN A 565 39.18 54.11 -35.03
C ASN A 565 39.94 53.28 -36.11
N VAL A 566 39.18 52.55 -36.96
CA VAL A 566 38.88 52.87 -38.39
C VAL A 566 37.56 52.19 -38.82
N GLN A 567 36.79 52.84 -39.71
CA GLN A 567 35.46 52.48 -40.23
C GLN A 567 35.48 51.52 -41.44
N ASN A 568 34.40 50.74 -41.72
CA ASN A 568 33.41 51.10 -42.78
C ASN A 568 32.27 50.10 -43.14
N THR A 569 31.11 50.69 -43.48
CA THR A 569 30.05 50.29 -44.45
C THR A 569 29.30 48.94 -44.44
N THR A 570 28.05 49.01 -43.95
CA THR A 570 26.77 48.71 -44.67
C THR A 570 26.66 47.64 -45.77
N LYS A 571 25.73 46.68 -45.57
CA LYS A 571 24.52 46.47 -46.42
C LYS A 571 23.47 45.56 -45.75
N ARG A 572 22.23 45.59 -46.22
CA ARG A 572 21.01 45.02 -45.58
C ARG A 572 20.09 44.40 -46.66
N VAL A 573 19.31 43.37 -46.28
CA VAL A 573 18.16 42.72 -47.00
C VAL A 573 18.42 42.10 -48.41
N PRO A 574 17.56 41.19 -48.94
CA PRO A 574 16.25 40.72 -48.42
C PRO A 574 16.04 39.19 -48.30
N GLU A 575 14.87 38.86 -47.74
CA GLU A 575 14.23 37.55 -47.65
C GLU A 575 13.95 36.91 -49.03
N THR A 576 13.65 35.60 -49.06
CA THR A 576 12.93 34.98 -50.19
C THR A 576 11.99 33.88 -49.69
N VAL A 577 10.70 34.09 -49.92
CA VAL A 577 9.63 33.11 -49.75
C VAL A 577 9.60 32.20 -50.99
N ILE A 578 9.53 30.88 -50.81
CA ILE A 578 9.08 29.95 -51.85
C ILE A 578 8.09 28.95 -51.25
N GLN A 579 6.92 28.89 -51.86
CA GLN A 579 5.85 27.91 -51.70
C GLN A 579 5.44 27.45 -53.12
N ILE A 580 4.59 26.42 -53.23
CA ILE A 580 4.10 25.76 -54.47
C ILE A 580 5.07 24.64 -54.91
N MET A 581 4.62 23.40 -55.20
CA MET A 581 3.26 22.86 -55.37
C MET A 581 2.75 22.05 -54.19
#